data_AF-A0A2D8ZN86-F1
#
_entry.id   AF-A0A2D8ZN86-F1
#
_cell.length_a   1.000
_cell.length_b   1.000
_cell.length_c   1.000
_cell.angle_alpha   90.00
_cell.angle_beta   90.00
_cell.angle_gamma   90.00
#
_symmetry.space_group_name_H-M   'P 1'
#
loop_
_entity.id
_entity.type
_entity.pdbx_description
1 polymer ?
#
loop_
_entity_poly.entity_id
_entity_poly.type
_entity_poly.pdbx_seq_one_letter_code
_entity_poly.pdbx_strand_id
1 'polypeptide(L)'
;MPIEESIVPVSRPKSPFKIAVIGAGPAGLSTARFIKQAGHKAVLFEAEDRLGGKSFSVVRGDAMNEMGTCYTTRSHKLVKKWMRQHGITLSRLGEARYDGLKVVDYVRTGDGPPMVLQALKFIRAAGRLRRDIRDRPDDPDVRAEAAMTTAEWVKRLNLPKIDLASHRIQTTQGYGFTDEATIGQTVQWCDLNYLLSGVLNDMHMPDQGWSEFWNRFAQDLDVRLSSPVTHLDRSGPKPVITTAGKSEEFDAVVSTVPMQNFVKFCAATRDEMFICNGIEWQNYTTTLLTSPDWFEGHMIIGYSEASMDSTRKGAILGGRREGESEELGGRLYVTGQFSTGLTAPELREILLADAEKHGFTIESVIQQKVWQYFPQYKVEAVRDGLFGALKRVQGHQRTWFGGASFSHELVCSVVEQAQDMVKDMLNELVHAPAPQASSETAKVAETV
;
A
#
# COMPACT_ATOMS: atom_id res chain seq x y z
N MET A 1 19.33 15.31 -8.92
CA MET A 1 20.10 14.94 -7.71
C MET A 1 19.89 13.46 -7.46
N PRO A 2 20.94 12.66 -7.22
CA PRO A 2 20.76 11.25 -6.90
C PRO A 2 20.07 11.14 -5.52
N ILE A 3 18.98 10.37 -5.47
CA ILE A 3 18.07 10.15 -4.33
C ILE A 3 18.80 9.63 -3.06
N GLU A 4 20.03 9.13 -3.20
CA GLU A 4 20.86 8.59 -2.11
C GLU A 4 21.53 9.66 -1.24
N GLU A 5 21.70 10.90 -1.72
CA GLU A 5 22.32 11.98 -0.93
C GLU A 5 21.37 12.59 0.11
N SER A 6 20.05 12.34 0.05
CA SER A 6 19.05 13.06 0.86
C SER A 6 18.64 12.40 2.18
N ILE A 7 19.16 11.21 2.50
CA ILE A 7 18.78 10.42 3.70
C ILE A 7 19.80 10.59 4.82
N VAL A 8 20.98 11.14 4.52
CA VAL A 8 22.01 11.37 5.55
C VAL A 8 21.58 12.56 6.41
N PRO A 9 21.45 12.40 7.73
CA PRO A 9 21.10 13.51 8.62
C PRO A 9 22.17 14.61 8.58
N VAL A 10 21.76 15.86 8.78
CA VAL A 10 22.64 17.04 8.74
C VAL A 10 23.76 16.95 9.79
N SER A 11 23.55 16.19 10.85
CA SER A 11 24.52 15.89 11.92
C SER A 11 24.60 14.38 12.15
N ARG A 12 25.81 13.85 12.34
CA ARG A 12 26.05 12.43 12.63
C ARG A 12 25.99 12.17 14.14
N PRO A 13 25.26 11.16 14.63
CA PRO A 13 25.28 10.79 16.04
C PRO A 13 26.64 10.19 16.44
N LYS A 14 26.93 10.19 17.75
CA LYS A 14 28.17 9.63 18.32
C LYS A 14 28.33 8.13 18.07
N SER A 15 27.22 7.40 17.92
CA SER A 15 27.18 5.97 17.63
C SER A 15 25.99 5.64 16.71
N PRO A 16 26.08 4.60 15.86
CA PRO A 16 24.95 4.13 15.08
C PRO A 16 23.77 3.69 15.96
N PHE A 17 22.61 4.31 15.78
CA PHE A 17 21.34 3.80 16.30
C PHE A 17 21.05 2.37 15.84
N LYS A 18 20.40 1.62 16.71
CA LYS A 18 19.83 0.30 16.47
C LYS A 18 18.31 0.40 16.49
N ILE A 19 17.69 0.23 15.32
CA ILE A 19 16.28 0.49 15.09
C ILE A 19 15.58 -0.83 14.75
N ALA A 20 14.50 -1.12 15.45
CA ALA A 20 13.64 -2.25 15.09
C ALA A 20 12.63 -1.84 14.02
N VAL A 21 12.35 -2.75 13.09
CA VAL A 21 11.33 -2.59 12.06
C VAL A 21 10.37 -3.78 12.12
N ILE A 22 9.07 -3.52 12.28
CA ILE A 22 8.05 -4.57 12.39
C ILE A 22 7.34 -4.73 11.04
N GLY A 23 7.47 -5.93 10.46
CA GLY A 23 6.99 -6.33 9.13
C GLY A 23 8.10 -6.27 8.06
N ALA A 24 8.22 -7.32 7.25
CA ALA A 24 9.16 -7.43 6.12
C ALA A 24 8.46 -7.41 4.75
N GLY A 25 7.36 -6.65 4.65
CA GLY A 25 6.82 -6.21 3.36
C GLY A 25 7.66 -5.11 2.70
N PRO A 26 7.24 -4.57 1.53
CA PRO A 26 7.95 -3.52 0.80
C PRO A 26 8.30 -2.30 1.66
N ALA A 27 7.38 -1.89 2.54
CA ALA A 27 7.57 -0.77 3.46
C ALA A 27 8.70 -1.03 4.48
N GLY A 28 8.69 -2.20 5.13
CA GLY A 28 9.70 -2.54 6.13
C GLY A 28 11.08 -2.80 5.51
N LEU A 29 11.14 -3.50 4.38
CA LEU A 29 12.37 -3.76 3.66
C LEU A 29 13.04 -2.45 3.18
N SER A 30 12.25 -1.54 2.60
CA SER A 30 12.78 -0.24 2.18
C SER A 30 13.19 0.63 3.38
N THR A 31 12.41 0.65 4.46
CA THR A 31 12.78 1.31 5.72
C THR A 31 14.15 0.84 6.21
N ALA A 32 14.35 -0.47 6.30
CA ALA A 32 15.61 -1.05 6.76
C ALA A 32 16.78 -0.73 5.83
N ARG A 33 16.56 -0.74 4.51
CA ARG A 33 17.56 -0.30 3.53
C ARG A 33 17.97 1.15 3.77
N PHE A 34 17.02 2.06 3.97
CA PHE A 34 17.32 3.48 4.19
C PHE A 34 18.05 3.71 5.51
N ILE A 35 17.63 3.03 6.59
CA ILE A 35 18.35 3.06 7.88
C ILE A 35 19.80 2.59 7.70
N LYS A 36 20.00 1.47 7.00
CA LYS A 36 21.35 0.93 6.71
C LYS A 36 22.18 1.89 5.87
N GLN A 37 21.60 2.47 4.82
CA GLN A 37 22.27 3.47 3.96
C GLN A 37 22.67 4.73 4.73
N ALA A 38 21.91 5.11 5.74
CA ALA A 38 22.25 6.21 6.65
C ALA A 38 23.33 5.85 7.69
N GLY A 39 23.86 4.61 7.67
CA GLY A 39 24.93 4.16 8.56
C GLY A 39 24.43 3.60 9.90
N HIS A 40 23.14 3.27 10.00
CA HIS A 40 22.49 2.75 11.21
C HIS A 40 22.19 1.24 11.10
N LYS A 41 21.87 0.60 12.22
CA LYS A 41 21.49 -0.82 12.26
C LYS A 41 19.97 -0.95 12.23
N ALA A 42 19.45 -1.69 11.27
CA ALA A 42 18.05 -2.07 11.20
C ALA A 42 17.91 -3.58 11.49
N VAL A 43 17.00 -3.94 12.39
CA VAL A 43 16.60 -5.34 12.66
C VAL A 43 15.13 -5.48 12.31
N LEU A 44 14.81 -6.30 11.30
CA LEU A 44 13.43 -6.53 10.90
C LEU A 44 12.86 -7.79 11.56
N PHE A 45 11.61 -7.69 12.00
CA PHE A 45 10.84 -8.81 12.53
C PHE A 45 9.65 -9.10 11.62
N GLU A 46 9.59 -10.32 11.08
CA GLU A 46 8.50 -10.80 10.24
C GLU A 46 7.84 -12.00 10.89
N ALA A 47 6.51 -11.99 10.95
CA ALA A 47 5.75 -13.06 11.58
C ALA A 47 5.72 -14.31 10.69
N GLU A 48 5.66 -14.13 9.38
CA GLU A 48 5.63 -15.20 8.39
C GLU A 48 7.04 -15.78 8.14
N ASP A 49 7.09 -16.94 7.49
CA ASP A 49 8.32 -17.59 7.03
C ASP A 49 8.85 -17.04 5.70
N ARG A 50 8.30 -15.92 5.22
CA ARG A 50 8.61 -15.32 3.92
C ARG A 50 8.64 -13.80 3.95
N LEU A 51 9.38 -13.24 2.99
CA LEU A 51 9.46 -11.80 2.74
C LEU A 51 8.35 -11.30 1.81
N GLY A 52 8.30 -9.97 1.65
CA GLY A 52 7.58 -9.31 0.55
C GLY A 52 6.11 -9.01 0.83
N GLY A 53 5.52 -9.52 1.92
CA GLY A 53 4.14 -9.19 2.30
C GLY A 53 3.14 -9.50 1.18
N LYS A 54 2.52 -8.46 0.60
CA LYS A 54 1.57 -8.57 -0.52
C LYS A 54 2.22 -8.67 -1.91
N SER A 55 3.53 -8.45 -2.01
CA SER A 55 4.30 -8.78 -3.21
C SER A 55 4.54 -10.29 -3.22
N PHE A 56 3.67 -11.02 -3.94
CA PHE A 56 3.57 -12.47 -3.87
C PHE A 56 3.42 -13.09 -5.25
N SER A 57 4.48 -13.79 -5.65
CA SER A 57 4.59 -14.52 -6.90
C SER A 57 4.43 -16.01 -6.61
N VAL A 58 3.62 -16.69 -7.41
CA VAL A 58 3.47 -18.15 -7.37
C VAL A 58 4.26 -18.74 -8.53
N VAL A 59 5.15 -19.68 -8.24
CA VAL A 59 5.93 -20.40 -9.27
C VAL A 59 5.51 -21.86 -9.23
N ARG A 60 5.09 -22.40 -10.38
CA ARG A 60 4.72 -23.82 -10.58
C ARG A 60 5.26 -24.29 -11.94
N GLY A 61 6.25 -25.19 -11.91
CA GLY A 61 7.01 -25.53 -13.10
C GLY A 61 7.65 -24.28 -13.72
N ASP A 62 7.43 -24.07 -15.01
CA ASP A 62 7.93 -22.90 -15.73
C ASP A 62 6.98 -21.67 -15.65
N ALA A 63 5.80 -21.83 -15.03
CA ALA A 63 4.84 -20.74 -14.89
C ALA A 63 5.13 -19.91 -13.63
N MET A 64 5.26 -18.60 -13.82
CA MET A 64 5.33 -17.62 -12.74
C MET A 64 4.12 -16.68 -12.85
N ASN A 65 3.32 -16.60 -11.78
CA ASN A 65 2.11 -15.80 -11.76
C ASN A 65 2.11 -14.82 -10.58
N GLU A 66 1.77 -13.56 -10.85
CA GLU A 66 1.69 -12.54 -9.80
C GLU A 66 0.30 -12.52 -9.15
N MET A 67 0.23 -12.95 -7.89
CA MET A 67 -1.01 -13.06 -7.13
C MET A 67 -1.31 -11.84 -6.24
N GLY A 68 -0.37 -10.89 -6.17
CA GLY A 68 -0.52 -9.63 -5.42
C GLY A 68 -0.03 -8.44 -6.24
N THR A 69 1.05 -7.79 -5.80
CA THR A 69 1.71 -6.76 -6.64
C THR A 69 2.10 -7.36 -8.00
N CYS A 70 1.77 -6.67 -9.10
CA CYS A 70 1.97 -7.21 -10.43
C CYS A 70 2.94 -6.40 -11.28
N TYR A 71 2.75 -5.08 -11.43
CA TYR A 71 3.59 -4.27 -12.31
C TYR A 71 4.11 -3.00 -11.65
N THR A 72 5.11 -2.41 -12.30
CA THR A 72 5.65 -1.09 -12.01
C THR A 72 5.15 -0.07 -13.03
N THR A 73 5.02 1.18 -12.59
CA THR A 73 4.64 2.35 -13.40
C THR A 73 5.82 3.31 -13.57
N ARG A 74 5.60 4.50 -14.17
CA ARG A 74 6.59 5.59 -14.19
C ARG A 74 6.97 6.11 -12.81
N SER A 75 6.08 5.99 -11.82
CA SER A 75 6.31 6.46 -10.45
C SER A 75 7.32 5.58 -9.69
N HIS A 76 7.54 4.34 -10.14
CA HIS A 76 8.43 3.37 -9.48
C HIS A 76 9.94 3.63 -9.73
N LYS A 77 10.40 4.88 -9.77
CA LYS A 77 11.78 5.23 -10.17
C LYS A 77 12.84 4.55 -9.30
N LEU A 78 12.70 4.66 -7.98
CA LEU A 78 13.65 4.07 -7.04
C LEU A 78 13.57 2.54 -7.04
N VAL A 79 12.36 1.99 -7.08
CA VAL A 79 12.14 0.54 -7.14
C VAL A 79 12.74 -0.06 -8.41
N LYS A 80 12.55 0.57 -9.57
CA LYS A 80 13.17 0.15 -10.84
C LYS A 80 14.70 0.23 -10.80
N LYS A 81 15.27 1.21 -10.09
CA LYS A 81 16.72 1.29 -9.84
C LYS A 81 17.18 0.09 -9.01
N TRP A 82 16.50 -0.23 -7.92
CA TRP A 82 16.82 -1.38 -7.08
C TRP A 82 16.64 -2.71 -7.82
N MET A 83 15.58 -2.87 -8.60
CA MET A 83 15.36 -4.03 -9.46
C MET A 83 16.57 -4.26 -10.38
N ARG A 84 17.03 -3.23 -11.09
CA ARG A 84 18.22 -3.32 -11.93
C ARG A 84 19.47 -3.72 -11.15
N GLN A 85 19.68 -3.15 -9.96
CA GLN A 85 20.84 -3.46 -9.10
C GLN A 85 20.84 -4.92 -8.62
N HIS A 86 19.67 -5.54 -8.49
CA HIS A 86 19.50 -6.92 -8.04
C HIS A 86 19.20 -7.90 -9.19
N GLY A 87 19.52 -7.50 -10.44
CA GLY A 87 19.37 -8.36 -11.62
C GLY A 87 17.92 -8.73 -11.94
N ILE A 88 16.96 -7.87 -11.60
CA ILE A 88 15.56 -8.00 -12.00
C ILE A 88 15.34 -7.23 -13.29
N THR A 89 14.96 -7.94 -14.34
CA THR A 89 14.65 -7.38 -15.66
C THR A 89 13.17 -7.00 -15.74
N LEU A 90 12.84 -6.10 -16.68
CA LEU A 90 11.50 -5.53 -16.82
C LEU A 90 11.01 -5.66 -18.25
N SER A 91 9.87 -6.32 -18.43
CA SER A 91 9.15 -6.41 -19.70
C SER A 91 7.88 -5.57 -19.70
N ARG A 92 7.51 -5.01 -20.84
CA ARG A 92 6.28 -4.24 -20.98
C ARG A 92 5.07 -5.19 -20.91
N LEU A 93 4.08 -4.86 -20.07
CA LEU A 93 2.92 -5.73 -19.83
C LEU A 93 1.97 -5.85 -21.04
N GLY A 94 2.03 -4.98 -22.04
CA GLY A 94 1.16 -5.05 -23.23
C GLY A 94 -0.17 -4.29 -23.08
N GLU A 95 -1.07 -4.40 -24.06
CA GLU A 95 -2.31 -3.62 -24.16
C GLU A 95 -3.32 -3.92 -23.02
N ALA A 96 -3.92 -2.87 -22.46
CA ALA A 96 -5.04 -2.97 -21.53
C ALA A 96 -6.33 -2.43 -22.16
N ARG A 97 -7.42 -3.16 -21.98
CA ARG A 97 -8.76 -2.83 -22.43
C ARG A 97 -9.74 -2.72 -21.26
N TYR A 98 -10.81 -1.97 -21.49
CA TYR A 98 -11.87 -1.72 -20.55
C TYR A 98 -13.19 -1.73 -21.31
N ASP A 99 -14.07 -2.68 -20.99
CA ASP A 99 -15.25 -3.03 -21.79
C ASP A 99 -14.93 -3.22 -23.30
N GLY A 100 -13.81 -3.87 -23.59
CA GLY A 100 -13.33 -4.10 -24.95
C GLY A 100 -12.71 -2.88 -25.65
N LEU A 101 -12.84 -1.67 -25.09
CA LEU A 101 -12.23 -0.44 -25.61
C LEU A 101 -10.82 -0.24 -25.06
N LYS A 102 -9.98 0.54 -25.78
CA LYS A 102 -8.78 1.09 -25.15
C LYS A 102 -9.20 2.05 -24.05
N VAL A 103 -8.44 2.08 -22.96
CA VAL A 103 -8.72 2.91 -21.78
C VAL A 103 -8.91 4.39 -22.14
N VAL A 104 -8.09 4.90 -23.06
CA VAL A 104 -8.23 6.28 -23.58
C VAL A 104 -9.57 6.54 -24.25
N ASP A 105 -10.12 5.56 -24.95
CA ASP A 105 -11.36 5.68 -25.70
C ASP A 105 -12.57 5.51 -24.77
N TYR A 106 -12.48 4.63 -23.77
CA TYR A 106 -13.44 4.56 -22.67
C TYR A 106 -13.56 5.92 -21.95
N VAL A 107 -12.44 6.54 -21.57
CA VAL A 107 -12.47 7.85 -20.89
C VAL A 107 -13.02 8.96 -21.80
N ARG A 108 -12.89 8.82 -23.13
CA ARG A 108 -13.40 9.81 -24.10
C ARG A 108 -14.92 9.78 -24.25
N THR A 109 -15.61 8.72 -23.84
CA THR A 109 -17.08 8.65 -23.89
C THR A 109 -17.74 9.61 -22.89
N GLY A 110 -17.02 10.02 -21.84
CA GLY A 110 -17.52 10.98 -20.87
C GLY A 110 -17.77 12.37 -21.48
N ASP A 111 -18.77 13.07 -20.97
CA ASP A 111 -19.17 14.37 -21.48
C ASP A 111 -18.16 15.49 -21.18
N GLY A 112 -18.42 16.66 -21.77
CA GLY A 112 -17.75 17.91 -21.42
C GLY A 112 -16.34 18.08 -22.02
N PRO A 113 -15.53 19.00 -21.44
CA PRO A 113 -14.27 19.46 -22.03
C PRO A 113 -13.25 18.33 -22.29
N PRO A 114 -12.24 18.55 -23.15
CA PRO A 114 -11.16 17.60 -23.38
C PRO A 114 -10.50 17.11 -22.08
N MET A 115 -10.10 15.84 -22.06
CA MET A 115 -9.49 15.17 -20.89
C MET A 115 -8.28 15.95 -20.34
N VAL A 116 -7.47 16.56 -21.19
CA VAL A 116 -6.29 17.34 -20.77
C VAL A 116 -6.69 18.54 -19.88
N LEU A 117 -7.77 19.25 -20.20
CA LEU A 117 -8.25 20.38 -19.39
C LEU A 117 -8.80 19.90 -18.04
N GLN A 118 -9.54 18.78 -18.06
CA GLN A 118 -10.06 18.17 -16.84
C GLN A 118 -8.92 17.66 -15.94
N ALA A 119 -7.88 17.03 -16.51
CA ALA A 119 -6.71 16.58 -15.78
C ALA A 119 -5.93 17.74 -15.15
N LEU A 120 -5.71 18.84 -15.86
CA LEU A 120 -5.07 20.04 -15.30
C LEU A 120 -5.86 20.61 -14.12
N LYS A 121 -7.19 20.67 -14.23
CA LYS A 121 -8.07 21.12 -13.15
C LYS A 121 -7.99 20.18 -11.94
N PHE A 122 -8.04 18.86 -12.17
CA PHE A 122 -7.88 17.84 -11.13
C PHE A 122 -6.55 18.01 -10.39
N ILE A 123 -5.43 18.07 -11.12
CA ILE A 123 -4.08 18.15 -10.53
C ILE A 123 -3.91 19.42 -9.70
N ARG A 124 -4.42 20.55 -10.19
CA ARG A 124 -4.37 21.81 -9.44
C ARG A 124 -5.15 21.71 -8.12
N ALA A 125 -6.36 21.14 -8.18
CA ALA A 125 -7.21 20.99 -7.00
C ALA A 125 -6.66 19.94 -6.02
N ALA A 126 -6.21 18.78 -6.52
CA ALA A 126 -5.58 17.72 -5.73
C ALA A 126 -4.28 18.20 -5.09
N GLY A 127 -3.46 18.94 -5.83
CA GLY A 127 -2.23 19.54 -5.31
C GLY A 127 -2.49 20.62 -4.24
N ARG A 128 -3.59 21.38 -4.35
CA ARG A 128 -4.04 22.29 -3.29
C ARG A 128 -4.44 21.49 -2.04
N LEU A 129 -5.37 20.55 -2.19
CA LEU A 129 -5.88 19.75 -1.06
C LEU A 129 -4.77 18.97 -0.35
N ARG A 130 -3.81 18.40 -1.09
CA ARG A 130 -2.65 17.71 -0.51
C ARG A 130 -1.79 18.65 0.34
N ARG A 131 -1.53 19.88 -0.12
CA ARG A 131 -0.81 20.88 0.66
C ARG A 131 -1.59 21.30 1.90
N ASP A 132 -2.89 21.53 1.75
CA ASP A 132 -3.76 21.90 2.87
C ASP A 132 -3.82 20.79 3.94
N ILE A 133 -3.94 19.52 3.54
CA ILE A 133 -3.86 18.37 4.46
C ILE A 133 -2.50 18.33 5.18
N ARG A 134 -1.39 18.60 4.48
CA ARG A 134 -0.05 18.56 5.08
C ARG A 134 0.18 19.70 6.09
N ASP A 135 -0.23 20.91 5.70
CA ASP A 135 0.11 22.15 6.40
C ASP A 135 -0.93 22.51 7.48
N ARG A 136 -2.20 22.16 7.25
CA ARG A 136 -3.34 22.48 8.11
C ARG A 136 -4.30 21.28 8.27
N PRO A 137 -3.81 20.09 8.69
CA PRO A 137 -4.63 18.87 8.75
C PRO A 137 -5.85 18.97 9.68
N ASP A 138 -5.77 19.82 10.71
CA ASP A 138 -6.83 20.02 11.69
C ASP A 138 -7.74 21.23 11.35
N ASP A 139 -7.60 21.84 10.17
CA ASP A 139 -8.51 22.92 9.73
C ASP A 139 -9.90 22.34 9.36
N PRO A 140 -11.02 22.88 9.88
CA PRO A 140 -12.35 22.32 9.63
C PRO A 140 -12.74 22.26 8.15
N ASP A 141 -12.36 23.24 7.35
CA ASP A 141 -12.70 23.28 5.93
C ASP A 141 -11.89 22.25 5.15
N VAL A 142 -10.61 22.07 5.52
CA VAL A 142 -9.74 21.03 4.95
C VAL A 142 -10.29 19.65 5.27
N ARG A 143 -10.71 19.42 6.51
CA ARG A 143 -11.31 18.14 6.94
C ARG A 143 -12.63 17.86 6.23
N ALA A 144 -13.48 18.86 6.08
CA ALA A 144 -14.74 18.74 5.35
C ALA A 144 -14.52 18.40 3.87
N GLU A 145 -13.58 19.07 3.20
CA GLU A 145 -13.25 18.77 1.80
C GLU A 145 -12.60 17.39 1.66
N ALA A 146 -11.64 17.05 2.52
CA ALA A 146 -10.93 15.78 2.48
C ALA A 146 -11.84 14.56 2.75
N ALA A 147 -12.92 14.76 3.52
CA ALA A 147 -13.89 13.71 3.85
C ALA A 147 -14.92 13.44 2.75
N MET A 148 -15.02 14.28 1.71
CA MET A 148 -15.87 13.96 0.55
C MET A 148 -15.40 12.66 -0.09
N THR A 149 -16.30 11.93 -0.74
CA THR A 149 -15.91 10.77 -1.55
C THR A 149 -15.22 11.24 -2.83
N THR A 150 -14.41 10.38 -3.46
CA THR A 150 -13.79 10.71 -4.75
C THR A 150 -14.85 11.14 -5.78
N ALA A 151 -15.95 10.39 -5.88
CA ALA A 151 -17.05 10.66 -6.81
C ALA A 151 -17.72 12.02 -6.53
N GLU A 152 -18.04 12.32 -5.27
CA GLU A 152 -18.62 13.61 -4.87
C GLU A 152 -17.71 14.79 -5.25
N TRP A 153 -16.40 14.65 -5.01
CA TRP A 153 -15.44 15.73 -5.24
C TRP A 153 -15.20 15.98 -6.73
N VAL A 154 -15.05 14.92 -7.51
CA VAL A 154 -14.90 14.98 -8.99
C VAL A 154 -16.17 15.57 -9.63
N LYS A 155 -17.36 15.18 -9.16
CA LYS A 155 -18.65 15.77 -9.57
C LYS A 155 -18.73 17.26 -9.24
N ARG A 156 -18.35 17.66 -8.02
CA ARG A 156 -18.31 19.09 -7.60
C ARG A 156 -17.39 19.93 -8.47
N LEU A 157 -16.30 19.35 -8.96
CA LEU A 157 -15.38 20.01 -9.90
C LEU A 157 -15.83 19.91 -11.37
N ASN A 158 -16.95 19.26 -11.68
CA ASN A 158 -17.44 19.00 -13.04
C ASN A 158 -16.37 18.34 -13.91
N LEU A 159 -15.88 17.17 -13.46
CA LEU A 159 -14.79 16.41 -14.09
C LEU A 159 -15.24 15.00 -14.53
N PRO A 160 -16.28 14.85 -15.37
CA PRO A 160 -16.86 13.54 -15.71
C PRO A 160 -15.86 12.55 -16.36
N LYS A 161 -14.85 13.02 -17.11
CA LYS A 161 -13.84 12.11 -17.69
C LYS A 161 -12.83 11.63 -16.64
N ILE A 162 -12.59 12.43 -15.61
CA ILE A 162 -11.78 12.00 -14.47
C ILE A 162 -12.55 10.98 -13.63
N ASP A 163 -13.86 11.11 -13.52
CA ASP A 163 -14.72 10.11 -12.87
C ASP A 163 -14.61 8.76 -13.57
N LEU A 164 -14.80 8.74 -14.90
CA LEU A 164 -14.60 7.54 -15.71
C LEU A 164 -13.18 6.95 -15.55
N ALA A 165 -12.15 7.80 -15.60
CA ALA A 165 -10.77 7.34 -15.39
C ALA A 165 -10.57 6.75 -13.98
N SER A 166 -11.27 7.27 -12.97
CA SER A 166 -11.16 6.86 -11.56
C SER A 166 -11.59 5.41 -11.36
N HIS A 167 -12.65 4.95 -12.02
CA HIS A 167 -13.06 3.53 -11.96
C HIS A 167 -11.92 2.58 -12.36
N ARG A 168 -11.16 2.96 -13.39
CA ARG A 168 -10.03 2.15 -13.87
C ARG A 168 -8.76 2.28 -13.02
N ILE A 169 -8.41 3.49 -12.59
CA ILE A 169 -7.12 3.73 -11.90
C ILE A 169 -7.19 3.50 -10.39
N GLN A 170 -8.40 3.56 -9.81
CA GLN A 170 -8.68 3.36 -8.39
C GLN A 170 -9.39 2.03 -8.18
N THR A 171 -10.64 1.89 -8.63
CA THR A 171 -11.49 0.75 -8.28
C THR A 171 -10.97 -0.57 -8.83
N THR A 172 -10.66 -0.64 -10.14
CA THR A 172 -10.14 -1.88 -10.78
C THR A 172 -8.82 -2.35 -10.15
N GLN A 173 -8.04 -1.45 -9.56
CA GLN A 173 -6.77 -1.78 -8.89
C GLN A 173 -6.95 -2.25 -7.44
N GLY A 174 -8.19 -2.30 -6.95
CA GLY A 174 -8.52 -2.70 -5.59
C GLY A 174 -8.47 -1.58 -4.55
N TYR A 175 -8.39 -0.30 -4.95
CA TYR A 175 -8.29 0.84 -4.03
C TYR A 175 -9.65 1.41 -3.59
N GLY A 176 -10.63 0.52 -3.42
CA GLY A 176 -12.00 0.85 -3.04
C GLY A 176 -12.80 1.53 -4.17
N PHE A 177 -14.11 1.62 -3.96
CA PHE A 177 -15.01 2.32 -4.87
C PHE A 177 -14.89 3.84 -4.71
N THR A 178 -15.18 4.59 -5.79
CA THR A 178 -15.05 6.05 -5.81
C THR A 178 -16.11 6.76 -4.97
N ASP A 179 -17.24 6.11 -4.72
CA ASP A 179 -18.34 6.57 -3.86
C ASP A 179 -18.17 6.18 -2.38
N GLU A 180 -17.19 5.35 -2.04
CA GLU A 180 -16.87 4.97 -0.65
C GLU A 180 -15.54 5.59 -0.17
N ALA A 181 -14.52 5.60 -1.02
CA ALA A 181 -13.19 6.09 -0.65
C ALA A 181 -13.14 7.63 -0.58
N THR A 182 -12.48 8.14 0.47
CA THR A 182 -12.34 9.58 0.68
C THR A 182 -11.36 10.21 -0.29
N ILE A 183 -11.70 11.40 -0.81
CA ILE A 183 -10.82 12.15 -1.71
C ILE A 183 -9.51 12.55 -1.02
N GLY A 184 -9.56 12.84 0.29
CA GLY A 184 -8.39 13.18 1.08
C GLY A 184 -7.32 12.09 1.03
N GLN A 185 -7.74 10.82 1.06
CA GLN A 185 -6.86 9.66 0.88
C GLN A 185 -6.42 9.52 -0.58
N THR A 186 -7.37 9.60 -1.52
CA THR A 186 -7.13 9.45 -2.97
C THR A 186 -6.06 10.40 -3.50
N VAL A 187 -6.11 11.68 -3.10
CA VAL A 187 -5.15 12.68 -3.58
C VAL A 187 -3.74 12.51 -3.00
N GLN A 188 -3.51 11.67 -1.99
CA GLN A 188 -2.15 11.45 -1.47
C GLN A 188 -1.30 10.65 -2.45
N TRP A 189 -1.88 9.68 -3.15
CA TRP A 189 -1.17 8.77 -4.05
C TRP A 189 -1.47 9.01 -5.53
N CYS A 190 -2.61 9.62 -5.87
CA CYS A 190 -2.99 9.88 -7.25
C CYS A 190 -2.22 11.11 -7.79
N ASP A 191 -1.05 10.86 -8.38
CA ASP A 191 -0.23 11.87 -9.06
C ASP A 191 -0.45 11.85 -10.59
N LEU A 192 0.05 12.89 -11.27
CA LEU A 192 -0.07 13.01 -12.73
C LEU A 192 0.64 11.84 -13.44
N ASN A 193 1.76 11.34 -12.90
CA ASN A 193 2.49 10.24 -13.54
C ASN A 193 1.70 8.94 -13.49
N TYR A 194 0.99 8.68 -12.40
CA TYR A 194 0.13 7.53 -12.21
C TYR A 194 -1.10 7.62 -13.11
N LEU A 195 -1.79 8.77 -13.12
CA LEU A 195 -2.91 9.04 -14.02
C LEU A 195 -2.50 8.84 -15.49
N LEU A 196 -1.35 9.40 -15.90
CA LEU A 196 -0.82 9.23 -17.25
C LEU A 196 -0.39 7.79 -17.53
N SER A 197 0.22 7.08 -16.58
CA SER A 197 0.66 5.70 -16.80
C SER A 197 -0.53 4.76 -17.01
N GLY A 198 -1.61 4.94 -16.23
CA GLY A 198 -2.84 4.14 -16.37
C GLY A 198 -3.59 4.41 -17.68
N VAL A 199 -3.54 5.65 -18.17
CA VAL A 199 -4.15 6.06 -19.45
C VAL A 199 -3.27 5.68 -20.65
N LEU A 200 -1.95 5.90 -20.59
CA LEU A 200 -1.00 5.64 -21.67
C LEU A 200 -0.50 4.18 -21.71
N ASN A 201 -0.93 3.36 -20.75
CA ASN A 201 -0.59 1.95 -20.66
C ASN A 201 0.94 1.70 -20.65
N ASP A 202 1.62 2.42 -19.76
CA ASP A 202 3.06 2.32 -19.51
C ASP A 202 3.33 1.56 -18.22
N MET A 203 3.21 0.23 -18.31
CA MET A 203 3.28 -0.71 -17.20
C MET A 203 4.29 -1.82 -17.53
N HIS A 204 5.13 -2.14 -16.56
CA HIS A 204 6.22 -3.11 -16.73
C HIS A 204 6.21 -4.18 -15.63
N MET A 205 6.27 -5.45 -16.02
CA MET A 205 6.36 -6.60 -15.13
C MET A 205 7.82 -6.92 -14.79
N PRO A 206 8.14 -7.31 -13.54
CA PRO A 206 9.41 -7.94 -13.23
C PRO A 206 9.45 -9.37 -13.75
N ASP A 207 10.43 -9.68 -14.61
CA ASP A 207 10.46 -10.99 -15.29
C ASP A 207 10.74 -12.15 -14.32
N GLN A 208 11.45 -11.89 -13.22
CA GLN A 208 11.72 -12.86 -12.16
C GLN A 208 10.71 -12.79 -11.02
N GLY A 209 9.75 -11.87 -11.09
CA GLY A 209 8.69 -11.72 -10.12
C GLY A 209 9.05 -10.84 -8.91
N TRP A 210 8.01 -10.33 -8.27
CA TRP A 210 8.11 -9.45 -7.12
C TRP A 210 8.63 -10.15 -5.87
N SER A 211 8.27 -11.41 -5.62
CA SER A 211 8.80 -12.15 -4.47
C SER A 211 10.31 -12.34 -4.57
N GLU A 212 10.80 -12.70 -5.76
CA GLU A 212 12.23 -12.88 -6.00
C GLU A 212 13.00 -11.56 -5.89
N PHE A 213 12.43 -10.45 -6.39
CA PHE A 213 13.02 -9.13 -6.20
C PHE A 213 13.24 -8.83 -4.71
N TRP A 214 12.23 -9.03 -3.86
CA TRP A 214 12.37 -8.75 -2.42
C TRP A 214 13.32 -9.71 -1.71
N ASN A 215 13.38 -10.98 -2.12
CA ASN A 215 14.37 -11.94 -1.61
C ASN A 215 15.80 -11.46 -1.90
N ARG A 216 16.09 -11.09 -3.15
CA ARG A 216 17.42 -10.55 -3.52
C ARG A 216 17.72 -9.23 -2.83
N PHE A 217 16.73 -8.35 -2.73
CA PHE A 217 16.85 -7.05 -2.08
C PHE A 217 17.17 -7.15 -0.58
N ALA A 218 16.76 -8.24 0.08
CA ALA A 218 16.94 -8.41 1.52
C ALA A 218 18.25 -9.14 1.91
N GLN A 219 19.04 -9.64 0.96
CA GLN A 219 20.19 -10.51 1.24
C GLN A 219 21.22 -9.92 2.22
N ASP A 220 21.38 -8.61 2.24
CA ASP A 220 22.31 -7.90 3.13
C ASP A 220 21.62 -7.23 4.33
N LEU A 221 20.34 -7.51 4.60
CA LEU A 221 19.57 -6.97 5.71
C LEU A 221 19.45 -8.01 6.85
N ASP A 222 19.39 -7.54 8.10
CA ASP A 222 19.10 -8.39 9.27
C ASP A 222 17.60 -8.59 9.39
N VAL A 223 17.07 -9.63 8.74
CA VAL A 223 15.65 -9.99 8.77
C VAL A 223 15.45 -11.29 9.54
N ARG A 224 14.60 -11.24 10.56
CA ARG A 224 14.20 -12.39 11.38
C ARG A 224 12.81 -12.84 10.97
N LEU A 225 12.76 -13.87 10.14
CA LEU A 225 11.53 -14.56 9.73
C LEU A 225 10.97 -15.41 10.88
N SER A 226 9.70 -15.78 10.79
CA SER A 226 8.99 -16.58 11.80
C SER A 226 9.16 -16.05 13.23
N SER A 227 9.29 -14.73 13.36
CA SER A 227 9.60 -14.02 14.60
C SER A 227 8.49 -13.01 14.92
N PRO A 228 7.25 -13.46 15.17
CA PRO A 228 6.16 -12.57 15.50
C PRO A 228 6.48 -11.78 16.77
N VAL A 229 6.31 -10.46 16.70
CA VAL A 229 6.41 -9.59 17.88
C VAL A 229 5.19 -9.84 18.77
N THR A 230 5.43 -10.35 19.97
CA THR A 230 4.38 -10.67 20.94
C THR A 230 4.21 -9.57 21.99
N HIS A 231 5.25 -8.77 22.22
CA HIS A 231 5.18 -7.62 23.11
C HIS A 231 6.14 -6.51 22.67
N LEU A 232 5.72 -5.26 22.82
CA LEU A 232 6.51 -4.05 22.63
C LEU A 232 6.26 -3.13 23.84
N ASP A 233 7.27 -2.99 24.69
CA ASP A 233 7.29 -2.03 25.78
C ASP A 233 7.93 -0.73 25.31
N ARG A 234 7.23 0.39 25.49
CA ARG A 234 7.67 1.75 25.16
C ARG A 234 7.53 2.72 26.33
N SER A 235 7.36 2.19 27.54
CA SER A 235 7.23 2.98 28.77
C SER A 235 8.56 3.60 29.18
N GLY A 236 9.66 2.92 28.88
CA GLY A 236 11.02 3.35 29.16
C GLY A 236 11.62 4.30 28.11
N PRO A 237 12.86 4.75 28.33
CA PRO A 237 13.57 5.65 27.42
C PRO A 237 13.95 4.99 26.09
N LYS A 238 13.90 3.65 26.02
CA LYS A 238 14.20 2.86 24.83
C LYS A 238 13.16 1.75 24.69
N PRO A 239 12.59 1.56 23.49
CA PRO A 239 11.65 0.48 23.26
C PRO A 239 12.30 -0.90 23.38
N VAL A 240 11.55 -1.85 23.94
CA VAL A 240 11.94 -3.26 24.10
C VAL A 240 10.96 -4.14 23.34
N ILE A 241 11.47 -4.91 22.37
CA ILE A 241 10.69 -5.89 21.60
C ILE A 241 10.90 -7.28 22.17
N THR A 242 9.81 -8.03 22.33
CA THR A 242 9.82 -9.44 22.71
C THR A 242 9.33 -10.31 21.57
N THR A 243 10.13 -11.33 21.22
CA THR A 243 9.81 -12.39 20.25
C THR A 243 10.21 -13.73 20.84
N ALA A 244 9.35 -14.76 20.73
CA ALA A 244 9.62 -16.11 21.25
C ALA A 244 10.18 -16.13 22.70
N GLY A 245 9.67 -15.24 23.57
CA GLY A 245 10.10 -15.11 24.97
C GLY A 245 11.46 -14.41 25.19
N LYS A 246 12.13 -13.93 24.13
CA LYS A 246 13.38 -13.16 24.22
C LYS A 246 13.10 -11.69 23.98
N SER A 247 13.63 -10.84 24.85
CA SER A 247 13.49 -9.38 24.78
C SER A 247 14.79 -8.71 24.33
N GLU A 248 14.67 -7.67 23.51
CA GLU A 248 15.80 -6.92 22.98
C GLU A 248 15.47 -5.43 22.93
N GLU A 249 16.43 -4.59 23.36
CA GLU A 249 16.31 -3.14 23.39
C GLU A 249 16.76 -2.49 22.08
N PHE A 250 16.06 -1.41 21.70
CA PHE A 250 16.28 -0.61 20.50
C PHE A 250 16.24 0.89 20.82
N ASP A 251 16.88 1.72 19.99
CA ASP A 251 16.84 3.18 20.14
C ASP A 251 15.54 3.80 19.59
N ALA A 252 14.85 3.07 18.70
CA ALA A 252 13.56 3.41 18.11
C ALA A 252 12.89 2.18 17.47
N VAL A 253 11.58 2.29 17.22
CA VAL A 253 10.78 1.30 16.49
C VAL A 253 10.13 1.97 15.27
N VAL A 254 10.15 1.27 14.15
CA VAL A 254 9.29 1.55 13.00
C VAL A 254 8.28 0.42 12.85
N SER A 255 6.99 0.73 12.90
CA SER A 255 5.94 -0.24 12.61
C SER A 255 5.42 -0.04 11.19
N THR A 256 5.43 -1.10 10.37
CA THR A 256 4.84 -1.08 9.02
C THR A 256 3.63 -1.99 8.88
N VAL A 257 3.20 -2.59 9.99
CA VAL A 257 2.02 -3.45 10.07
C VAL A 257 0.75 -2.62 10.27
N PRO A 258 -0.43 -3.16 9.92
CA PRO A 258 -1.71 -2.54 10.24
C PRO A 258 -1.80 -2.09 11.70
N MET A 259 -2.39 -0.92 11.97
CA MET A 259 -2.59 -0.44 13.34
C MET A 259 -3.38 -1.42 14.21
N GLN A 260 -4.36 -2.11 13.61
CA GLN A 260 -5.15 -3.16 14.24
C GLN A 260 -4.32 -4.36 14.68
N ASN A 261 -3.13 -4.56 14.11
CA ASN A 261 -2.17 -5.55 14.57
C ASN A 261 -1.19 -4.94 15.58
N PHE A 262 -0.72 -3.72 15.33
CA PHE A 262 0.21 -3.01 16.22
C PHE A 262 -0.32 -2.92 17.66
N VAL A 263 -1.58 -2.51 17.84
CA VAL A 263 -2.19 -2.32 19.17
C VAL A 263 -2.38 -3.63 19.95
N LYS A 264 -2.20 -4.81 19.33
CA LYS A 264 -2.35 -6.11 20.01
C LYS A 264 -1.16 -6.45 20.89
N PHE A 265 0.01 -5.90 20.62
CA PHE A 265 1.25 -6.23 21.32
C PHE A 265 1.87 -5.06 22.06
N CYS A 266 1.23 -3.90 22.12
CA CYS A 266 1.71 -2.75 22.89
C CYS A 266 0.57 -1.97 23.54
N ALA A 267 0.88 -1.18 24.58
CA ALA A 267 -0.04 -0.18 25.10
C ALA A 267 -0.17 0.97 24.09
N ALA A 268 -1.33 1.04 23.42
CA ALA A 268 -1.62 2.07 22.43
C ALA A 268 -2.05 3.39 23.08
N THR A 269 -1.58 4.50 22.52
CA THR A 269 -1.98 5.84 22.92
C THR A 269 -3.36 6.19 22.35
N ARG A 270 -3.92 7.33 22.80
CA ARG A 270 -5.21 7.81 22.31
C ARG A 270 -5.22 8.03 20.79
N ASP A 271 -4.22 8.71 20.24
CA ASP A 271 -4.14 8.97 18.80
C ASP A 271 -3.90 7.66 18.01
N GLU A 272 -3.09 6.74 18.53
CA GLU A 272 -2.89 5.41 17.91
C GLU A 272 -4.18 4.60 17.87
N MET A 273 -4.97 4.60 18.94
CA MET A 273 -6.29 3.96 18.98
C MET A 273 -7.30 4.65 18.06
N PHE A 274 -7.27 5.98 17.96
CA PHE A 274 -8.10 6.73 17.03
C PHE A 274 -7.80 6.34 15.58
N ILE A 275 -6.52 6.24 15.19
CA ILE A 275 -6.12 5.76 13.86
C ILE A 275 -6.55 4.30 13.65
N CYS A 276 -6.32 3.43 14.64
CA CYS A 276 -6.73 2.03 14.59
C CYS A 276 -8.23 1.87 14.29
N ASN A 277 -9.08 2.69 14.91
CA ASN A 277 -10.53 2.64 14.74
C ASN A 277 -11.03 3.40 13.49
N GLY A 278 -10.28 4.42 13.05
CA GLY A 278 -10.59 5.28 11.92
C GLY A 278 -10.21 4.69 10.56
N ILE A 279 -9.46 3.59 10.54
CA ILE A 279 -9.10 2.85 9.33
C ILE A 279 -9.88 1.53 9.28
N GLU A 280 -10.54 1.27 8.16
CA GLU A 280 -11.18 0.00 7.86
C GLU A 280 -10.43 -0.73 6.75
N TRP A 281 -9.94 -1.93 7.04
CA TRP A 281 -9.30 -2.76 6.03
C TRP A 281 -10.35 -3.46 5.17
N GLN A 282 -10.22 -3.32 3.87
CA GLN A 282 -11.01 -4.09 2.92
C GLN A 282 -10.39 -5.47 2.67
N ASN A 283 -11.13 -6.35 2.03
CA ASN A 283 -10.62 -7.60 1.50
C ASN A 283 -10.64 -7.56 -0.03
N TYR A 284 -9.53 -7.95 -0.64
CA TYR A 284 -9.40 -8.12 -2.08
C TYR A 284 -9.01 -9.56 -2.38
N THR A 285 -9.79 -10.25 -3.20
CA THR A 285 -9.52 -11.65 -3.56
C THR A 285 -8.92 -11.70 -4.95
N THR A 286 -7.78 -12.38 -5.04
CA THR A 286 -7.12 -12.69 -6.31
C THR A 286 -7.32 -14.15 -6.63
N THR A 287 -7.80 -14.45 -7.84
CA THR A 287 -8.03 -15.82 -8.30
C THR A 287 -7.22 -16.10 -9.55
N LEU A 288 -6.32 -17.09 -9.49
CA LEU A 288 -5.62 -17.69 -10.62
C LEU A 288 -6.49 -18.82 -11.19
N LEU A 289 -6.75 -18.78 -12.48
CA LEU A 289 -7.64 -19.70 -13.18
C LEU A 289 -7.14 -20.02 -14.59
N THR A 290 -7.64 -21.11 -15.16
CA THR A 290 -7.52 -21.39 -16.59
C THR A 290 -8.80 -21.07 -17.35
N SER A 291 -8.62 -20.54 -18.56
CA SER A 291 -9.72 -20.31 -19.48
C SER A 291 -9.25 -20.46 -20.93
N PRO A 292 -9.96 -21.23 -21.76
CA PRO A 292 -9.60 -21.38 -23.17
C PRO A 292 -9.99 -20.15 -23.99
N ASP A 293 -10.93 -19.33 -23.53
CA ASP A 293 -11.69 -18.37 -24.36
C ASP A 293 -11.92 -16.99 -23.71
N TRP A 294 -11.28 -16.68 -22.57
CA TRP A 294 -11.53 -15.39 -21.91
C TRP A 294 -11.16 -14.17 -22.76
N PHE A 295 -9.88 -14.00 -23.12
CA PHE A 295 -9.50 -12.96 -24.08
C PHE A 295 -8.12 -13.21 -24.71
N GLU A 296 -7.96 -12.81 -25.97
CA GLU A 296 -6.69 -12.86 -26.70
C GLU A 296 -6.33 -11.49 -27.32
N GLY A 297 -5.07 -11.33 -27.74
CA GLY A 297 -4.56 -10.14 -28.44
C GLY A 297 -4.31 -8.91 -27.57
N HIS A 298 -4.58 -9.00 -26.27
CA HIS A 298 -4.26 -8.00 -25.25
C HIS A 298 -3.99 -8.69 -23.92
N MET A 299 -3.49 -7.95 -22.92
CA MET A 299 -2.94 -8.53 -21.69
C MET A 299 -3.79 -8.26 -20.45
N ILE A 300 -4.61 -7.20 -20.48
CA ILE A 300 -5.52 -6.85 -19.38
C ILE A 300 -6.89 -6.50 -19.93
N ILE A 301 -7.95 -7.03 -19.35
CA ILE A 301 -9.33 -6.55 -19.50
C ILE A 301 -9.84 -6.02 -18.17
N GLY A 302 -10.72 -5.02 -18.20
CA GLY A 302 -11.47 -4.57 -17.03
C GLY A 302 -12.93 -4.31 -17.39
N TYR A 303 -13.80 -4.38 -16.38
CA TYR A 303 -15.25 -4.27 -16.54
C TYR A 303 -15.78 -3.06 -15.78
N SER A 304 -16.39 -2.11 -16.50
CA SER A 304 -16.87 -0.86 -15.91
C SER A 304 -17.98 -1.10 -14.90
N GLU A 305 -18.96 -1.94 -15.22
CA GLU A 305 -20.11 -2.20 -14.37
C GLU A 305 -19.71 -2.64 -12.95
N ALA A 306 -18.73 -3.54 -12.85
CA ALA A 306 -18.19 -4.00 -11.57
C ALA A 306 -17.38 -2.92 -10.82
N SER A 307 -16.82 -1.94 -11.53
CA SER A 307 -15.98 -0.88 -10.95
C SER A 307 -16.75 0.42 -10.66
N MET A 308 -17.95 0.57 -11.19
CA MET A 308 -18.80 1.75 -11.05
C MET A 308 -19.85 1.60 -9.95
N ASP A 309 -20.25 0.38 -9.64
CA ASP A 309 -21.35 0.09 -8.71
C ASP A 309 -20.84 -0.64 -7.47
N SER A 310 -20.74 0.08 -6.35
CA SER A 310 -20.30 -0.44 -5.05
C SER A 310 -21.23 -1.52 -4.47
N THR A 311 -22.45 -1.67 -5.00
CA THR A 311 -23.36 -2.74 -4.60
C THR A 311 -23.00 -4.09 -5.21
N ARG A 312 -22.20 -4.12 -6.29
CA ARG A 312 -21.73 -5.34 -6.96
C ARG A 312 -20.46 -5.93 -6.34
N LYS A 313 -20.33 -5.86 -5.01
CA LYS A 313 -19.21 -6.50 -4.28
C LYS A 313 -19.13 -7.98 -4.67
N GLY A 314 -17.92 -8.47 -4.88
CA GLY A 314 -17.64 -9.80 -5.39
C GLY A 314 -17.58 -9.90 -6.91
N ALA A 315 -18.09 -8.93 -7.69
CA ALA A 315 -17.99 -9.00 -9.14
C ALA A 315 -16.53 -8.96 -9.63
N ILE A 316 -16.25 -9.60 -10.77
CA ILE A 316 -14.92 -9.56 -11.38
C ILE A 316 -14.63 -8.14 -11.88
N LEU A 317 -13.57 -7.52 -11.37
CA LEU A 317 -13.17 -6.18 -11.79
C LEU A 317 -12.49 -6.20 -13.16
N GLY A 318 -11.91 -7.33 -13.53
CA GLY A 318 -11.12 -7.52 -14.74
C GLY A 318 -10.24 -8.76 -14.68
N GLY A 319 -9.46 -8.97 -15.73
CA GLY A 319 -8.54 -10.09 -15.86
C GLY A 319 -7.18 -9.66 -16.40
N ARG A 320 -6.12 -10.37 -16.01
CA ARG A 320 -4.77 -10.23 -16.56
C ARG A 320 -4.27 -11.59 -17.02
N ARG A 321 -3.73 -11.66 -18.23
CA ARG A 321 -3.12 -12.89 -18.75
C ARG A 321 -1.75 -13.11 -18.09
N GLU A 322 -1.52 -14.33 -17.59
CA GLU A 322 -0.32 -14.72 -16.85
C GLU A 322 0.55 -15.75 -17.59
N GLY A 323 0.25 -16.00 -18.87
CA GLY A 323 0.98 -16.95 -19.71
C GLY A 323 0.18 -18.23 -19.98
N GLU A 324 0.90 -19.31 -20.29
CA GLU A 324 0.33 -20.62 -20.59
C GLU A 324 1.16 -21.69 -19.89
N SER A 325 0.50 -22.75 -19.42
CA SER A 325 1.12 -23.91 -18.83
C SER A 325 0.28 -25.15 -19.11
N GLU A 326 0.81 -26.10 -19.88
CA GLU A 326 0.14 -27.38 -20.13
C GLU A 326 -0.13 -28.13 -18.82
N GLU A 327 0.80 -28.07 -17.87
CA GLU A 327 0.65 -28.69 -16.55
C GLU A 327 -0.53 -28.13 -15.76
N LEU A 328 -0.78 -26.83 -15.86
CA LEU A 328 -1.85 -26.16 -15.14
C LEU A 328 -3.17 -26.10 -15.92
N GLY A 329 -3.24 -26.68 -17.13
CA GLY A 329 -4.47 -26.75 -17.92
C GLY A 329 -4.62 -25.63 -18.96
N GLY A 330 -3.51 -25.12 -19.51
CA GLY A 330 -3.53 -24.21 -20.66
C GLY A 330 -3.31 -22.75 -20.28
N ARG A 331 -4.21 -21.87 -20.73
CA ARG A 331 -4.01 -20.41 -20.64
C ARG A 331 -4.37 -19.90 -19.26
N LEU A 332 -3.43 -19.20 -18.64
CA LEU A 332 -3.53 -18.73 -17.27
C LEU A 332 -3.99 -17.27 -17.22
N TYR A 333 -4.92 -17.00 -16.32
CA TYR A 333 -5.39 -15.66 -16.02
C TYR A 333 -5.50 -15.44 -14.52
N VAL A 334 -5.33 -14.19 -14.13
CA VAL A 334 -5.64 -13.71 -12.78
C VAL A 334 -6.77 -12.70 -12.84
N THR A 335 -7.77 -12.88 -11.96
CA THR A 335 -8.87 -11.94 -11.73
C THR A 335 -8.84 -11.38 -10.31
N GLY A 336 -9.50 -10.24 -10.12
CA GLY A 336 -9.63 -9.57 -8.83
C GLY A 336 -11.08 -9.22 -8.48
N GLN A 337 -11.45 -9.45 -7.21
CA GLN A 337 -12.79 -9.19 -6.67
C GLN A 337 -12.68 -8.46 -5.33
N PHE A 338 -13.51 -7.44 -5.08
CA PHE A 338 -13.73 -6.96 -3.72
C PHE A 338 -14.49 -8.02 -2.93
N SER A 339 -13.98 -8.40 -1.76
CA SER A 339 -14.42 -9.61 -1.03
C SER A 339 -14.73 -9.35 0.43
N THR A 340 -14.79 -8.09 0.86
CA THR A 340 -15.22 -7.73 2.21
C THR A 340 -16.64 -8.24 2.45
N GLY A 341 -16.83 -9.05 3.50
CA GLY A 341 -18.13 -9.59 3.87
C GLY A 341 -18.61 -10.80 3.06
N LEU A 342 -17.79 -11.32 2.13
CA LEU A 342 -18.12 -12.51 1.34
C LEU A 342 -17.30 -13.73 1.76
N THR A 343 -17.94 -14.89 1.75
CA THR A 343 -17.30 -16.19 1.97
C THR A 343 -16.68 -16.73 0.68
N ALA A 344 -15.76 -17.70 0.80
CA ALA A 344 -15.14 -18.31 -0.38
C ALA A 344 -16.15 -18.99 -1.33
N PRO A 345 -17.19 -19.71 -0.87
CA PRO A 345 -18.23 -20.24 -1.75
C PRO A 345 -19.00 -19.14 -2.51
N GLU A 346 -19.40 -18.06 -1.84
CA GLU A 346 -20.11 -16.94 -2.48
C GLU A 346 -19.23 -16.26 -3.55
N LEU A 347 -17.94 -16.03 -3.25
CA LEU A 347 -16.99 -15.47 -4.22
C LEU A 347 -16.83 -16.37 -5.45
N ARG A 348 -16.85 -17.69 -5.26
CA ARG A 348 -16.76 -18.66 -6.34
C ARG A 348 -18.03 -18.69 -7.18
N GLU A 349 -19.20 -18.60 -6.56
CA GLU A 349 -20.48 -18.53 -7.27
C GLU A 349 -20.54 -17.26 -8.14
N ILE A 350 -20.20 -16.10 -7.57
CA ILE A 350 -20.14 -14.83 -8.31
C ILE A 350 -19.12 -14.91 -9.45
N LEU A 351 -17.94 -15.49 -9.20
CA LEU A 351 -16.90 -15.68 -10.22
C LEU A 351 -17.42 -16.48 -11.43
N LEU A 352 -18.13 -17.58 -11.19
CA LEU A 352 -18.69 -18.43 -12.25
C LEU A 352 -19.84 -17.74 -12.99
N ALA A 353 -20.73 -17.05 -12.26
CA ALA A 353 -21.83 -16.30 -12.85
C ALA A 353 -21.34 -15.13 -13.72
N ASP A 354 -20.32 -14.39 -13.25
CA ASP A 354 -19.71 -13.33 -14.04
C ASP A 354 -18.94 -13.88 -15.25
N ALA A 355 -18.33 -15.06 -15.15
CA ALA A 355 -17.71 -15.72 -16.31
C ALA A 355 -18.72 -16.01 -17.41
N GLU A 356 -19.88 -16.60 -17.05
CA GLU A 356 -20.99 -16.82 -17.97
C GLU A 356 -21.50 -15.50 -18.56
N LYS A 357 -21.72 -14.49 -17.72
CA LYS A 357 -22.18 -13.15 -18.14
C LYS A 357 -21.24 -12.50 -19.14
N HIS A 358 -19.94 -12.61 -18.92
CA HIS A 358 -18.90 -12.05 -19.80
C HIS A 358 -18.54 -12.95 -20.97
N GLY A 359 -19.16 -14.13 -21.07
CA GLY A 359 -19.05 -15.04 -22.21
C GLY A 359 -17.73 -15.80 -22.26
N PHE A 360 -17.17 -16.20 -21.12
CA PHE A 360 -15.97 -17.04 -21.07
C PHE A 360 -16.10 -18.22 -20.11
N THR A 361 -15.30 -19.24 -20.35
CA THR A 361 -15.30 -20.50 -19.61
C THR A 361 -14.17 -20.51 -18.59
N ILE A 362 -14.48 -20.88 -17.34
CA ILE A 362 -13.47 -21.22 -16.34
C ILE A 362 -13.31 -22.74 -16.30
N GLU A 363 -12.19 -23.23 -16.81
CA GLU A 363 -11.88 -24.67 -16.79
C GLU A 363 -11.44 -25.11 -15.39
N SER A 364 -10.56 -24.33 -14.77
CA SER A 364 -10.06 -24.63 -13.43
C SER A 364 -9.79 -23.36 -12.64
N VAL A 365 -10.02 -23.44 -11.32
CA VAL A 365 -9.54 -22.44 -10.37
C VAL A 365 -8.34 -23.04 -9.67
N ILE A 366 -7.15 -22.55 -10.00
CA ILE A 366 -5.87 -23.09 -9.54
C ILE A 366 -5.57 -22.62 -8.11
N GLN A 367 -5.83 -21.35 -7.83
CA GLN A 367 -5.57 -20.75 -6.52
C GLN A 367 -6.45 -19.53 -6.32
N GLN A 368 -7.03 -19.41 -5.13
CA GLN A 368 -7.73 -18.20 -4.69
C GLN A 368 -7.08 -17.71 -3.39
N LYS A 369 -6.75 -16.42 -3.33
CA LYS A 369 -6.13 -15.80 -2.16
C LYS A 369 -6.86 -14.53 -1.78
N VAL A 370 -7.31 -14.49 -0.53
CA VAL A 370 -7.89 -13.30 0.08
C VAL A 370 -6.77 -12.46 0.70
N TRP A 371 -6.72 -11.19 0.33
CA TRP A 371 -5.81 -10.19 0.85
C TRP A 371 -6.56 -9.24 1.78
N GLN A 372 -6.07 -9.04 3.00
CA GLN A 372 -6.38 -7.81 3.73
C GLN A 372 -5.74 -6.66 2.93
N TYR A 373 -6.54 -5.83 2.29
CA TYR A 373 -6.12 -4.87 1.27
C TYR A 373 -6.82 -3.53 1.45
N PHE A 374 -6.22 -2.46 0.94
CA PHE A 374 -6.72 -1.09 1.00
C PHE A 374 -7.21 -0.65 2.40
N PRO A 375 -6.35 -0.01 3.21
CA PRO A 375 -6.75 0.57 4.49
C PRO A 375 -7.60 1.82 4.22
N GLN A 376 -8.90 1.63 4.05
CA GLN A 376 -9.85 2.69 3.73
C GLN A 376 -10.02 3.61 4.93
N TYR A 377 -9.83 4.91 4.72
CA TYR A 377 -10.07 5.91 5.76
C TYR A 377 -11.57 6.15 5.88
N LYS A 378 -12.13 5.94 7.08
CA LYS A 378 -13.54 6.22 7.34
C LYS A 378 -13.82 7.72 7.19
N VAL A 379 -14.94 8.05 6.55
CA VAL A 379 -15.36 9.43 6.30
C VAL A 379 -15.43 10.22 7.61
N GLU A 380 -16.00 9.63 8.65
CA GLU A 380 -16.15 10.24 9.98
C GLU A 380 -14.78 10.49 10.61
N ALA A 381 -13.86 9.52 10.54
CA ALA A 381 -12.52 9.70 11.08
C ALA A 381 -11.76 10.82 10.37
N VAL A 382 -11.91 10.96 9.04
CA VAL A 382 -11.33 12.08 8.29
C VAL A 382 -11.89 13.43 8.76
N ARG A 383 -13.23 13.52 8.95
CA ARG A 383 -13.87 14.72 9.52
C ARG A 383 -13.36 15.03 10.93
N ASP A 384 -13.11 13.99 11.73
CA ASP A 384 -12.69 14.08 13.12
C ASP A 384 -11.17 14.30 13.29
N GLY A 385 -10.41 14.41 12.18
CA GLY A 385 -8.99 14.79 12.21
C GLY A 385 -8.00 13.64 12.08
N LEU A 386 -8.35 12.57 11.36
CA LEU A 386 -7.46 11.43 11.07
C LEU A 386 -6.10 11.86 10.51
N PHE A 387 -6.06 12.78 9.54
CA PHE A 387 -4.79 13.25 8.97
C PHE A 387 -3.89 13.94 10.01
N GLY A 388 -4.48 14.68 10.94
CA GLY A 388 -3.75 15.29 12.06
C GLY A 388 -3.18 14.22 12.99
N ALA A 389 -3.98 13.22 13.35
CA ALA A 389 -3.54 12.11 14.18
C ALA A 389 -2.40 11.30 13.53
N LEU A 390 -2.51 10.99 12.23
CA LEU A 390 -1.46 10.29 11.47
C LEU A 390 -0.10 11.02 11.53
N LYS A 391 -0.12 12.35 11.59
CA LYS A 391 1.08 13.18 11.74
C LYS A 391 1.59 13.21 13.18
N ARG A 392 0.70 13.39 14.17
CA ARG A 392 1.06 13.53 15.59
C ARG A 392 1.69 12.27 16.19
N VAL A 393 1.33 11.09 15.70
CA VAL A 393 1.88 9.83 16.25
C VAL A 393 3.34 9.56 15.86
N GLN A 394 3.86 10.22 14.83
CA GLN A 394 5.24 10.01 14.37
C GLN A 394 6.22 10.47 15.45
N GLY A 395 7.13 9.59 15.86
CA GLY A 395 8.15 9.83 16.90
C GLY A 395 7.65 9.71 18.33
N HIS A 396 6.34 9.62 18.55
CA HIS A 396 5.79 9.48 19.89
C HIS A 396 6.24 8.15 20.52
N GLN A 397 6.74 8.20 21.76
CA GLN A 397 7.35 7.06 22.45
C GLN A 397 8.41 6.33 21.58
N ARG A 398 9.22 7.10 20.83
CA ARG A 398 10.26 6.59 19.91
C ARG A 398 9.72 5.58 18.89
N THR A 399 8.50 5.81 18.43
CA THR A 399 7.82 4.96 17.45
C THR A 399 7.43 5.77 16.22
N TRP A 400 7.76 5.25 15.05
CA TRP A 400 7.34 5.80 13.76
C TRP A 400 6.50 4.76 13.02
N PHE A 401 5.61 5.24 12.17
CA PHE A 401 4.65 4.39 11.48
C PHE A 401 4.71 4.56 9.97
N GLY A 402 4.91 3.43 9.29
CA GLY A 402 4.99 3.33 7.85
C GLY A 402 3.89 2.46 7.25
N GLY A 403 4.11 1.99 6.03
CA GLY A 403 3.21 1.04 5.36
C GLY A 403 1.91 1.66 4.88
N ALA A 404 1.01 0.82 4.37
CA ALA A 404 -0.16 1.30 3.64
C ALA A 404 -1.12 2.14 4.51
N SER A 405 -1.20 1.91 5.83
CA SER A 405 -2.04 2.69 6.74
C SER A 405 -1.64 4.17 6.81
N PHE A 406 -0.36 4.48 6.60
CA PHE A 406 0.21 5.84 6.66
C PHE A 406 0.65 6.36 5.28
N SER A 407 0.30 5.64 4.21
CA SER A 407 0.67 5.89 2.83
C SER A 407 -0.47 5.40 1.94
N HIS A 408 -0.23 4.38 1.12
CA HIS A 408 -1.20 3.77 0.22
C HIS A 408 -0.77 2.36 -0.21
N GLU A 409 -1.67 1.54 -0.75
CA GLU A 409 -1.41 0.18 -1.27
C GLU A 409 -0.67 0.18 -2.62
N LEU A 410 0.41 0.95 -2.72
CA LEU A 410 1.31 0.98 -3.86
C LEU A 410 2.74 0.86 -3.37
N VAL A 411 3.54 0.00 -4.01
CA VAL A 411 4.94 -0.23 -3.63
C VAL A 411 5.74 1.08 -3.68
N CYS A 412 5.60 1.89 -4.75
CA CYS A 412 6.27 3.18 -4.81
C CYS A 412 5.85 4.12 -3.68
N SER A 413 4.56 4.16 -3.32
CA SER A 413 4.05 5.03 -2.27
C SER A 413 4.59 4.67 -0.90
N VAL A 414 4.68 3.37 -0.55
CA VAL A 414 5.27 2.96 0.74
C VAL A 414 6.78 3.13 0.77
N VAL A 415 7.47 2.99 -0.36
CA VAL A 415 8.92 3.21 -0.46
C VAL A 415 9.27 4.70 -0.33
N GLU A 416 8.56 5.58 -1.03
CA GLU A 416 8.76 7.03 -0.93
C GLU A 416 8.43 7.54 0.48
N GLN A 417 7.34 7.06 1.07
CA GLN A 417 6.98 7.39 2.45
C GLN A 417 8.02 6.88 3.46
N ALA A 418 8.55 5.66 3.29
CA ALA A 418 9.62 5.14 4.14
C ALA A 418 10.89 5.99 4.05
N GLN A 419 11.22 6.53 2.87
CA GLN A 419 12.38 7.40 2.70
C GLN A 419 12.26 8.67 3.53
N ASP A 420 11.13 9.37 3.39
CA ASP A 420 10.88 10.63 4.09
C ASP A 420 10.78 10.41 5.61
N MET A 421 10.03 9.39 6.04
CA MET A 421 9.90 9.02 7.44
C MET A 421 11.25 8.67 8.08
N VAL A 422 12.10 7.87 7.42
CA VAL A 422 13.42 7.52 7.99
C VAL A 422 14.30 8.75 8.12
N LYS A 423 14.28 9.66 7.13
CA LYS A 423 15.02 10.92 7.21
C LYS A 423 14.57 11.76 8.40
N ASP A 424 13.27 11.94 8.59
CA ASP A 424 12.72 12.74 9.69
C ASP A 424 12.99 12.08 11.05
N MET A 425 12.77 10.76 11.16
CA MET A 425 13.10 9.97 12.34
C MET A 425 14.56 10.13 12.75
N LEU A 426 15.50 9.98 11.83
CA LEU A 426 16.93 10.10 12.15
C LEU A 426 17.29 11.52 12.59
N ASN A 427 16.73 12.54 11.94
CA ASN A 427 16.92 13.92 12.39
C ASN A 427 16.38 14.14 13.80
N GLU A 428 15.19 13.64 14.12
CA GLU A 428 14.61 13.73 15.47
C GLU A 428 15.46 12.99 16.51
N LEU A 429 15.90 11.77 16.21
CA LEU A 429 16.72 10.97 17.13
C LEU A 429 18.06 11.62 17.46
N VAL A 430 18.68 12.33 16.50
CA VAL A 430 19.95 13.04 16.73
C VAL A 430 19.77 14.28 17.62
N HIS A 431 18.61 14.96 17.54
CA HIS A 431 18.33 16.17 18.31
C HIS A 431 17.54 15.91 19.60
N ALA A 432 17.08 14.67 19.81
CA ALA A 432 16.37 14.30 21.02
C ALA A 432 17.27 14.50 22.26
N PRO A 433 16.82 15.24 23.28
CA PRO A 433 17.58 15.36 24.52
C PRO A 433 17.81 13.96 25.10
N ALA A 434 19.00 13.75 25.68
CA ALA A 434 19.30 12.51 26.39
C ALA A 434 18.20 12.25 27.43
N PRO A 435 17.68 11.02 27.56
CA PRO A 435 16.61 10.74 28.50
C PRO A 435 17.06 11.15 29.91
N GLN A 436 16.36 12.11 30.51
CA GLN A 436 16.56 12.45 31.91
C GLN A 436 16.14 11.23 32.74
N ALA A 437 17.05 10.70 33.54
CA ALA A 437 16.70 9.69 34.53
C ALA A 437 15.69 10.31 35.48
N SER A 438 14.46 9.81 35.49
CA SER A 438 13.41 10.24 36.42
C SER A 438 13.84 9.91 37.84
N SER A 439 14.35 10.88 38.58
CA SER A 439 14.59 10.79 40.01
C SER A 439 13.31 11.12 40.78
N GLU A 440 12.33 10.21 40.76
CA GLU A 440 11.19 10.27 41.69
C GLU A 440 10.89 8.88 42.25
N THR A 441 11.82 8.35 43.04
CA THR A 441 11.44 7.48 44.16
C THR A 441 11.01 8.38 45.32
N ALA A 442 9.73 8.69 45.39
CA ALA A 442 9.13 9.32 46.57
C ALA A 442 9.19 8.31 47.73
N LYS A 443 10.08 8.60 48.69
CA LYS A 443 10.02 8.03 50.04
C LYS A 443 8.69 8.43 50.67
N VAL A 444 7.79 7.47 50.85
CA VAL A 444 6.75 7.54 51.88
C VAL A 444 6.70 6.18 52.57
N ALA A 445 7.49 6.05 53.62
CA ALA A 445 7.28 5.06 54.68
C ALA A 445 7.90 5.63 55.97
N GLU A 446 7.17 5.45 57.08
CA GLU A 446 7.48 5.82 58.49
C GLU A 446 6.81 7.09 59.03
N THR A 447 5.51 6.96 59.33
CA THR A 447 4.95 7.35 60.64
C THR A 447 3.53 6.78 60.78
N VAL A 448 3.40 5.57 61.34
CA VAL A 448 2.37 5.15 62.32
C VAL A 448 2.98 4.03 63.16
#